data_AF-A0A3D2S789-F1
#
_entry.id   AF-A0A3D2S789-F1
#
_cell.length_a   1.000
_cell.length_b   1.000
_cell.length_c   1.000
_cell.angle_alpha   90.00
_cell.angle_beta   90.00
_cell.angle_gamma   90.00
#
_symmetry.space_group_name_H-M   'P 1'
#
loop_
_entity.id
_entity.type
_entity.pdbx_description
1 polymer ?
#
loop_
_entity_poly.entity_id
_entity_poly.type
_entity_poly.pdbx_seq_one_letter_code
_entity_poly.pdbx_strand_id
1 'polypeptide(L)'
;MLPVGLSESLLHFIWKMRLFRNEGLVTTDGESVQVLHPGTHNHHSGPDFSNARIRIGNTLWAGNVELHVTSRQWFEHGHQTDAAYNNVILHVVYRHNLAAFPIP
;
A
#
# COMPACT_ATOMS: atom_id res chain seq x y z
N MET A 1 16.77 -13.30 0.27
CA MET A 1 16.09 -13.90 -0.91
C MET A 1 14.60 -13.62 -0.74
N LEU A 2 13.92 -13.05 -1.74
CA LEU A 2 12.45 -13.01 -1.70
C LEU A 2 11.94 -14.47 -1.68
N PRO A 3 10.88 -14.80 -0.96
CA PRO A 3 10.28 -16.12 -1.10
C PRO A 3 9.93 -16.32 -2.58
N VAL A 4 10.44 -17.39 -3.18
CA VAL A 4 10.02 -17.83 -4.51
C VAL A 4 8.50 -18.00 -4.44
N GLY A 5 7.74 -17.16 -5.16
CA GLY A 5 6.28 -17.29 -5.28
C GLY A 5 5.41 -16.21 -4.64
N LEU A 6 5.96 -15.13 -4.05
CA LEU A 6 5.11 -14.01 -3.64
C LEU A 6 4.69 -13.19 -4.87
N SER A 7 3.42 -13.28 -5.25
CA SER A 7 2.79 -12.45 -6.27
C SER A 7 2.02 -11.28 -5.66
N GLU A 8 1.78 -10.24 -6.45
CA GLU A 8 0.88 -9.13 -6.06
C GLU A 8 -0.52 -9.64 -5.73
N SER A 9 -1.06 -10.60 -6.49
CA SER A 9 -2.38 -11.19 -6.18
C SER A 9 -2.43 -11.86 -4.80
N LEU A 10 -1.34 -12.49 -4.37
CA LEU A 10 -1.26 -13.03 -3.00
C LEU A 10 -1.17 -11.90 -1.96
N LEU A 11 -0.41 -10.85 -2.25
CA LEU A 11 -0.32 -9.67 -1.38
C LEU A 11 -1.68 -8.95 -1.25
N HIS A 12 -2.41 -8.80 -2.35
CA HIS A 12 -3.78 -8.30 -2.39
C HIS A 12 -4.71 -9.14 -1.52
N PHE A 13 -4.61 -10.48 -1.61
CA PHE A 13 -5.40 -11.38 -0.78
C PHE A 13 -5.07 -11.22 0.71
N ILE A 14 -3.79 -11.16 1.08
CA ILE A 14 -3.33 -10.95 2.46
C ILE A 14 -3.85 -9.61 2.99
N TRP A 15 -3.78 -8.55 2.20
CA TRP A 15 -4.29 -7.22 2.57
C TRP A 15 -5.80 -7.22 2.77
N LYS A 16 -6.54 -7.69 1.76
CA LYS A 16 -8.01 -7.76 1.75
C LYS A 16 -8.55 -8.53 2.95
N MET A 17 -7.92 -9.67 3.25
CA MET A 17 -8.32 -10.55 4.34
C MET A 17 -7.67 -10.18 5.69
N ARG A 18 -6.82 -9.15 5.71
CA ARG A 18 -6.08 -8.67 6.89
C ARG A 18 -5.23 -9.75 7.57
N LEU A 19 -4.63 -10.64 6.79
CA LEU A 19 -3.85 -11.80 7.25
C LEU A 19 -2.41 -11.42 7.62
N PHE A 20 -2.27 -10.40 8.47
CA PHE A 20 -1.01 -9.91 9.00
C PHE A 20 -1.21 -9.43 10.44
N ARG A 21 -0.12 -9.15 11.16
CA ARG A 21 -0.21 -8.56 12.49
C ARG A 21 -0.78 -7.14 12.35
N ASN A 22 -1.99 -6.92 12.86
CA ASN A 22 -2.68 -5.63 12.77
C ASN A 22 -2.28 -4.64 13.88
N GLU A 23 -1.43 -5.07 14.82
CA GLU A 23 -0.97 -4.30 15.97
C GLU A 23 0.47 -3.81 15.76
N GLY A 24 0.75 -2.57 16.17
CA GLY A 24 2.10 -2.01 16.13
C GLY A 24 2.64 -1.75 14.72
N LEU A 25 1.75 -1.55 13.73
CA LEU A 25 2.15 -1.14 12.39
C LEU A 25 2.69 0.30 12.43
N VAL A 26 3.74 0.54 11.66
CA VAL A 26 4.36 1.87 11.50
C VAL A 26 4.75 2.11 10.04
N THR A 27 4.73 3.36 9.60
CA THR A 27 5.28 3.76 8.30
C THR A 27 6.81 3.67 8.30
N THR A 28 7.45 3.81 7.14
CA THR A 28 8.91 3.91 7.02
C THR A 28 9.47 5.15 7.73
N ASP A 29 8.63 6.16 7.93
CA ASP A 29 8.97 7.40 8.66
C ASP A 29 8.64 7.31 10.16
N GLY A 30 8.14 6.17 10.63
CA GLY A 30 7.89 5.89 12.05
C GLY A 30 6.52 6.32 12.57
N GLU A 31 5.61 6.77 11.71
CA GLU A 31 4.24 7.11 12.14
C GLU A 31 3.41 5.85 12.39
N SER A 32 2.60 5.84 13.44
CA SER A 32 1.72 4.72 13.74
C SER A 32 0.66 4.53 12.66
N VAL A 33 0.38 3.28 12.29
CA VAL A 33 -0.63 2.95 11.28
C VAL A 33 -1.70 2.07 11.90
N GLN A 34 -2.97 2.42 11.66
CA GLN A 34 -4.11 1.57 11.96
C GLN A 34 -5.01 1.45 10.74
N VAL A 35 -5.13 0.23 10.22
CA VAL A 35 -6.06 -0.09 9.14
C VAL A 35 -7.47 -0.22 9.73
N LEU A 36 -8.35 0.76 9.52
CA LEU A 36 -9.75 0.66 9.94
C LEU A 36 -10.57 -0.10 8.91
N HIS A 37 -10.33 0.19 7.62
CA HIS A 37 -10.92 -0.50 6.49
C HIS A 37 -9.88 -0.64 5.37
N PRO A 38 -9.57 -1.87 4.87
CA PRO A 38 -8.53 -2.07 3.86
C PRO A 38 -8.90 -1.49 2.48
N GLY A 39 -10.17 -1.14 2.28
CA GLY A 39 -10.72 -0.69 1.01
C GLY A 39 -11.42 -1.81 0.25
N THR A 40 -11.94 -1.47 -0.93
CA THR A 40 -12.57 -2.40 -1.87
C THR A 40 -11.60 -2.71 -3.00
N HIS A 41 -11.29 -3.99 -3.20
CA HIS A 41 -10.38 -4.45 -4.24
C HIS A 41 -10.89 -4.04 -5.63
N ASN A 42 -10.06 -3.28 -6.35
CA ASN A 42 -10.29 -2.84 -7.70
C ASN A 42 -9.76 -3.91 -8.67
N HIS A 43 -10.57 -4.32 -9.65
CA HIS A 43 -10.15 -5.28 -10.69
C HIS A 43 -10.05 -4.60 -12.06
N HIS A 44 -10.03 -3.27 -12.07
CA HIS A 44 -9.90 -2.41 -13.25
C HIS A 44 -8.61 -1.60 -13.16
N SER A 45 -8.43 -0.63 -14.06
CA SER A 45 -7.29 0.28 -14.03
C SER A 45 -7.29 1.17 -12.77
N GLY A 46 -6.10 1.66 -12.41
CA GLY A 46 -5.90 2.52 -11.25
C GLY A 46 -5.49 1.73 -10.02
N PRO A 47 -5.59 2.34 -8.83
CA PRO A 47 -5.07 1.73 -7.61
C PRO A 47 -5.76 0.42 -7.21
N ASP A 48 -5.02 -0.45 -6.52
CA ASP A 48 -5.47 -1.79 -6.14
C ASP A 48 -6.69 -1.80 -5.22
N PHE A 49 -6.78 -0.87 -4.28
CA PHE A 49 -7.91 -0.76 -3.35
C PHE A 49 -8.44 0.66 -3.27
N SER A 50 -9.75 0.81 -3.39
CA SER A 50 -10.45 2.09 -3.26
C SER A 50 -11.14 2.25 -1.90
N ASN A 51 -11.38 3.49 -1.48
CA ASN A 51 -12.17 3.80 -0.27
C ASN A 51 -11.64 3.13 1.01
N ALA A 52 -10.31 3.00 1.12
CA ALA A 52 -9.68 2.59 2.35
C ALA A 52 -9.84 3.67 3.43
N ARG A 53 -9.84 3.25 4.69
CA ARG A 53 -9.83 4.14 5.86
C ARG A 53 -8.66 3.75 6.73
N ILE A 54 -7.63 4.58 6.72
CA ILE A 54 -6.36 4.32 7.39
C ILE A 54 -6.09 5.48 8.34
N ARG A 55 -5.81 5.19 9.60
CA ARG A 55 -5.28 6.19 10.53
C ARG A 55 -3.76 6.13 10.47
N ILE A 56 -3.14 7.26 10.17
CA ILE A 56 -1.67 7.44 10.15
C ILE A 56 -1.37 8.57 11.14
N GLY A 57 -0.63 8.26 12.20
CA GLY A 57 -0.48 9.14 13.35
C GLY A 57 -1.84 9.55 13.94
N ASN A 58 -2.13 10.85 13.94
CA ASN A 58 -3.39 11.41 14.44
C ASN A 58 -4.44 11.65 13.33
N THR A 59 -4.08 11.43 12.07
CA THR A 59 -4.93 11.75 10.92
C THR A 59 -5.66 10.52 10.43
N LEU A 60 -6.97 10.63 10.24
CA LEU A 60 -7.76 9.62 9.54
C LEU A 60 -7.83 9.97 8.06
N TRP A 61 -7.19 9.14 7.23
CA TRP A 61 -7.20 9.25 5.79
C TRP A 61 -8.30 8.41 5.17
N ALA A 62 -8.90 8.94 4.10
CA ALA A 62 -9.81 8.22 3.22
C ALA A 62 -9.29 8.35 1.79
N GLY A 63 -9.01 7.23 1.13
CA GLY A 63 -8.39 7.24 -0.19
C GLY A 63 -8.07 5.84 -0.69
N ASN A 64 -7.10 5.75 -1.58
CA ASN A 64 -6.71 4.51 -2.23
C ASN A 64 -5.48 3.88 -1.58
N VAL A 65 -5.34 2.57 -1.70
CA VAL A 65 -4.14 1.83 -1.27
C VAL A 65 -3.60 1.11 -2.49
N GLU A 66 -2.28 1.20 -2.66
CA GLU A 66 -1.55 0.52 -3.72
C GLU A 66 -0.61 -0.53 -3.12
N LEU A 67 -0.49 -1.69 -3.75
CA LEU A 67 0.34 -2.78 -3.24
C LEU A 67 1.34 -3.22 -4.29
N HIS A 68 2.60 -3.33 -3.88
CA HIS A 68 3.65 -3.91 -4.71
C HIS A 68 4.52 -4.89 -3.92
N VAL A 69 5.19 -5.81 -4.63
CA VAL A 69 6.19 -6.67 -3.97
C VAL A 69 7.35 -5.81 -3.47
N THR A 70 7.74 -4.77 -4.21
CA THR A 70 8.79 -3.85 -3.81
C THR A 70 8.45 -2.38 -4.05
N SER A 71 8.99 -1.49 -3.21
CA SER A 71 8.77 -0.04 -3.36
C SER A 71 9.22 0.55 -4.69
N ARG A 72 10.20 -0.07 -5.36
CA ARG A 72 10.67 0.35 -6.69
C ARG A 72 9.59 0.28 -7.77
N GLN A 73 8.67 -0.67 -7.65
CA GLN A 73 7.63 -0.90 -8.66
C GLN A 73 6.69 0.29 -8.84
N TRP A 74 6.55 1.15 -7.81
CA TRP A 74 5.86 2.42 -7.94
C TRP A 74 6.33 3.24 -9.15
N PHE A 75 7.65 3.29 -9.36
CA PHE A 75 8.26 4.02 -10.47
C PHE A 75 8.30 3.23 -11.76
N GLU A 76 8.51 1.91 -11.67
CA GLU A 76 8.54 1.02 -12.83
C GLU A 76 7.18 0.96 -13.53
N HIS A 77 6.09 1.11 -12.78
CA HIS A 77 4.73 1.21 -13.31
C HIS A 77 4.33 2.64 -13.69
N GLY A 78 5.14 3.66 -13.40
CA GLY A 78 4.89 5.05 -13.80
C GLY A 78 3.86 5.79 -12.94
N HIS A 79 3.51 5.28 -11.77
CA HIS A 79 2.46 5.85 -10.91
C HIS A 79 2.77 7.26 -10.43
N GLN A 80 4.04 7.62 -10.28
CA GLN A 80 4.49 8.97 -9.92
C GLN A 80 4.08 10.05 -10.92
N THR A 81 3.73 9.67 -12.16
CA THR A 81 3.30 10.59 -13.22
C THR A 81 1.84 10.40 -13.63
N ASP A 82 1.14 9.45 -13.03
CA ASP A 82 -0.24 9.12 -13.36
C ASP A 82 -1.20 9.71 -12.31
N ALA A 83 -2.07 10.62 -12.77
CA ALA A 83 -3.03 11.31 -11.92
C ALA A 83 -4.04 10.37 -11.24
N ALA A 84 -4.25 9.15 -11.76
CA ALA A 84 -5.09 8.13 -11.11
C ALA A 84 -4.56 7.71 -9.72
N TYR A 85 -3.26 7.90 -9.47
CA TYR A 85 -2.57 7.50 -8.25
C TYR A 85 -2.36 8.65 -7.25
N ASN A 86 -2.76 9.88 -7.60
CA ASN A 86 -2.62 11.05 -6.71
C ASN A 86 -3.39 10.93 -5.38
N ASN A 87 -4.42 10.07 -5.33
CA ASN A 87 -5.21 9.82 -4.13
C ASN A 87 -4.84 8.51 -3.42
N VAL A 88 -3.67 7.93 -3.72
CA VAL A 88 -3.09 6.86 -2.91
C VAL A 88 -2.64 7.47 -1.58
N ILE A 89 -3.18 6.95 -0.48
CA ILE A 89 -2.92 7.41 0.88
C ILE A 89 -1.95 6.48 1.65
N LEU A 90 -1.63 5.33 1.06
CA LEU A 90 -0.69 4.36 1.60
C LEU A 90 -0.21 3.43 0.48
N HIS A 91 1.09 3.36 0.24
CA HIS A 91 1.70 2.31 -0.56
C HIS A 91 2.24 1.18 0.33
N VAL A 92 1.62 0.01 0.23
CA VAL A 92 1.97 -1.16 1.03
C VAL A 92 2.89 -2.06 0.23
N VAL A 93 4.09 -2.30 0.76
CA VAL A 93 5.08 -3.14 0.09
C VAL A 93 5.49 -4.33 0.95
N TYR A 94 5.71 -5.47 0.30
CA TYR A 94 6.32 -6.60 1.00
C TYR A 94 7.79 -6.29 1.37
N ARG A 95 8.53 -5.67 0.45
CA ARG A 95 9.93 -5.28 0.69
C ARG A 95 10.17 -3.83 0.31
N HIS A 96 10.50 -3.01 1.30
CA HIS A 96 11.04 -1.68 1.07
C HIS A 96 12.50 -1.78 0.56
N ASN A 97 12.78 -1.17 -0.61
CA ASN A 97 14.06 -1.28 -1.32
C ASN A 97 14.51 0.03 -2.01
N LEU A 98 13.89 1.16 -1.68
CA LEU A 98 14.31 2.49 -2.11
C LEU A 98 14.85 3.28 -0.93
N ALA A 99 15.89 4.09 -1.15
CA ALA A 99 16.62 4.74 -0.06
C ALA A 99 16.03 6.09 0.36
N ALA A 100 15.37 6.84 -0.54
CA ALA A 100 14.65 8.07 -0.24
C ALA A 100 14.03 8.66 -1.52
N PHE A 101 12.71 8.51 -1.71
CA PHE A 101 11.92 9.31 -2.65
C PHE A 101 10.49 9.40 -2.10
N PRO A 102 9.75 10.49 -2.38
CA PRO A 102 8.39 10.61 -1.89
C PRO A 102 7.52 9.55 -2.58
N ILE A 103 7.06 8.62 -1.77
CA ILE A 103 6.10 7.58 -2.11
C ILE A 103 5.00 7.71 -1.06
N PRO A 104 3.72 7.71 -1.46
CA PRO A 104 2.61 7.80 -0.52
C PRO A 104 2.55 6.61 0.46
#